data_AF-A0A951B1E0-F1
#
_entry.id   AF-A0A951B1E0-F1
#
_cell.length_a   1.000
_cell.length_b   1.000
_cell.length_c   1.000
_cell.angle_alpha   90.00
_cell.angle_beta   90.00
_cell.angle_gamma   90.00
#
_symmetry.space_group_name_H-M   'P 1'
#
loop_
_entity.id
_entity.type
_entity.pdbx_description
1 polymer ?
#
loop_
_entity_poly.entity_id
_entity_poly.type
_entity_poly.pdbx_seq_one_letter_code
_entity_poly.pdbx_strand_id
1 'polypeptide(L)'
;MARTAILYARSNRRENVDRQVRELEEWCDRAGVVPVSTVAEVAIGVRASRRCKQVLMDAAAGLADLVLIRDVSRLSEDPAQLEQIIGEHRSRLAISREDRHH
;
A
#
# COMPACT_ATOMS: atom_id res chain seq x y z
N MET A 1 -1.85 12.80 18.18
CA MET A 1 -0.72 11.94 17.77
C MET A 1 -0.63 11.97 16.25
N ALA A 2 0.57 11.94 15.69
CA ALA A 2 0.73 11.85 14.24
C ALA A 2 0.22 10.50 13.76
N ARG A 3 -0.48 10.47 12.62
CA ARG A 3 -0.99 9.22 12.04
C ARG A 3 0.20 8.42 11.50
N THR A 4 0.16 7.10 11.64
CA THR A 4 1.22 6.18 11.23
C THR A 4 0.82 5.37 10.01
N ALA A 5 1.79 4.99 9.18
CA ALA A 5 1.53 4.17 8.00
C ALA A 5 2.60 3.09 7.76
N ILE A 6 2.16 1.95 7.23
CA ILE A 6 3.04 0.99 6.54
C ILE A 6 3.01 1.33 5.06
N LEU A 7 4.18 1.57 4.46
CA LEU A 7 4.30 1.81 3.02
C LEU A 7 4.36 0.46 2.30
N TYR A 8 3.49 0.26 1.31
CA TYR A 8 3.50 -0.96 0.51
C TYR A 8 3.71 -0.66 -0.98
N ALA A 9 4.81 -1.17 -1.52
CA ALA A 9 5.21 -0.99 -2.90
C ALA A 9 5.43 -2.35 -3.59
N ARG A 10 4.81 -2.52 -4.75
CA ARG A 10 4.88 -3.76 -5.53
C ARG A 10 5.03 -3.46 -7.01
N SER A 11 5.91 -4.17 -7.70
CA SER A 11 6.01 -4.14 -9.17
C SER A 11 6.71 -5.39 -9.69
N ASN A 12 6.63 -5.63 -10.99
CA ASN A 12 7.47 -6.62 -11.66
C ASN A 12 8.88 -6.09 -11.99
N ARG A 13 9.15 -4.80 -11.74
CA ARG A 13 10.42 -4.14 -12.02
C ARG A 13 10.95 -3.40 -10.80
N ARG A 14 12.24 -3.55 -10.49
CA ARG A 14 12.84 -3.00 -9.26
C ARG A 14 12.82 -1.47 -9.26
N GLU A 15 13.14 -0.83 -10.39
CA GLU A 15 13.14 0.61 -10.54
C GLU A 15 11.75 1.23 -10.29
N ASN A 16 10.68 0.50 -10.62
CA ASN A 16 9.31 0.92 -10.34
C ASN A 16 8.94 0.78 -8.85
N VAL A 17 9.54 -0.18 -8.14
CA VAL A 17 9.36 -0.33 -6.69
C VAL A 17 10.07 0.81 -5.96
N ASP A 18 11.33 1.09 -6.31
CA ASP A 18 12.10 2.15 -5.67
C ASP A 18 11.44 3.52 -5.93
N ARG A 19 10.92 3.77 -7.13
CA ARG A 19 10.13 4.99 -7.42
C ARG A 19 8.84 5.05 -6.58
N GLN A 20 8.11 3.95 -6.47
CA GLN A 20 6.91 3.88 -5.64
C GLN A 20 7.22 4.24 -4.19
N VAL A 21 8.26 3.66 -3.59
CA VAL A 21 8.62 3.97 -2.20
C VAL A 21 8.85 5.47 -2.01
N ARG A 22 9.64 6.11 -2.89
CA ARG A 22 9.86 7.56 -2.84
C ARG A 22 8.55 8.36 -2.96
N GLU A 23 7.68 8.01 -3.90
CA GLU A 23 6.37 8.67 -4.06
C GLU A 23 5.52 8.57 -2.77
N LEU A 24 5.58 7.44 -2.07
CA LEU A 24 4.85 7.20 -0.81
C LEU A 24 5.48 7.97 0.36
N GLU A 25 6.81 8.00 0.46
CA GLU A 25 7.55 8.79 1.46
C GLU A 25 7.24 10.29 1.32
N GLU A 26 7.32 10.82 0.11
CA GLU A 26 6.97 12.22 -0.16
C GLU A 26 5.50 12.54 0.16
N TRP A 27 4.60 11.57 -0.07
CA TRP A 27 3.19 11.72 0.33
C TRP A 27 3.07 11.79 1.85
N CYS A 28 3.76 10.92 2.58
CA CYS A 28 3.81 10.91 4.04
C CYS A 28 4.30 12.25 4.60
N ASP A 29 5.39 12.79 4.05
CA ASP A 29 5.95 14.08 4.44
C ASP A 29 4.93 15.22 4.26
N ARG A 30 4.25 15.27 3.10
CA ARG A 30 3.22 16.28 2.83
C ARG A 30 1.98 16.14 3.72
N ALA A 31 1.60 14.91 4.06
CA ALA A 31 0.40 14.62 4.84
C ALA A 31 0.62 14.64 6.36
N GLY A 32 1.87 14.78 6.83
CA GLY A 32 2.20 14.67 8.26
C GLY A 32 1.96 13.25 8.81
N VAL A 33 2.11 12.23 7.96
CA VAL A 33 1.96 10.81 8.32
C VAL A 33 3.34 10.20 8.50
N VAL A 34 3.56 9.50 9.61
CA VAL A 34 4.86 8.90 9.94
C VAL A 34 4.93 7.47 9.39
N PRO A 35 5.83 7.16 8.44
CA PRO A 35 6.05 5.79 8.01
C PRO A 35 6.74 5.00 9.13
N VAL A 36 6.13 3.90 9.56
CA VAL A 36 6.68 3.02 10.61
C VAL A 36 7.34 1.75 10.03
N SER A 37 7.03 1.42 8.79
CA SER A 37 7.62 0.29 8.06
C SER A 37 7.44 0.49 6.56
N THR A 38 8.38 -0.05 5.78
CA THR A 38 8.32 -0.07 4.32
C THR A 38 8.46 -1.51 3.83
N VAL A 39 7.42 -1.99 3.15
CA VAL A 39 7.39 -3.31 2.53
C VAL A 39 7.41 -3.15 1.01
N ALA A 40 8.57 -3.42 0.44
CA ALA A 40 8.84 -3.32 -0.99
C ALA A 40 9.08 -4.73 -1.57
N GLU A 41 8.39 -5.07 -2.65
CA GLU A 41 8.62 -6.36 -3.32
C GLU A 41 8.60 -6.29 -4.85
N VAL A 42 9.53 -7.01 -5.46
CA VAL A 42 9.50 -7.32 -6.89
C VAL A 42 8.77 -8.66 -7.04
N ALA A 43 7.58 -8.64 -7.62
CA ALA A 43 6.73 -9.81 -7.73
C ALA A 43 6.01 -9.85 -9.08
N ILE A 44 5.90 -11.05 -9.63
CA ILE A 44 5.17 -11.35 -10.86
C ILE A 44 3.93 -12.16 -10.46
N GLY A 45 2.74 -11.73 -10.90
CA GLY A 45 1.50 -12.47 -10.66
C GLY A 45 0.33 -11.56 -10.27
N VAL A 46 -0.88 -11.98 -10.58
CA VAL A 46 -2.07 -11.15 -10.42
C VAL A 46 -2.64 -11.17 -9.00
N ARG A 47 -2.33 -12.17 -8.18
CA ARG A 47 -2.87 -12.28 -6.81
C ARG A 47 -2.03 -11.53 -5.78
N ALA A 48 -2.64 -11.20 -4.66
CA ALA A 48 -2.00 -10.66 -3.47
C ALA A 48 -0.92 -11.62 -2.95
N SER A 49 0.29 -11.08 -2.77
CA SER A 49 1.41 -11.83 -2.22
C SER A 49 1.20 -12.15 -0.73
N ARG A 50 2.01 -13.06 -0.20
CA ARG A 50 2.05 -13.29 1.26
C ARG A 50 2.41 -12.01 2.03
N ARG A 51 3.29 -11.17 1.48
CA ARG A 51 3.70 -9.90 2.10
C ARG A 51 2.57 -8.89 2.11
N CYS A 52 1.80 -8.78 1.02
CA CYS A 52 0.59 -7.96 0.97
C CYS A 52 -0.37 -8.32 2.11
N LYS A 53 -0.67 -9.61 2.25
CA LYS A 53 -1.57 -10.10 3.32
C LYS A 53 -1.03 -9.78 4.70
N GLN A 54 0.27 -9.95 4.92
CA GLN A 54 0.89 -9.63 6.21
C GLN A 54 0.75 -8.14 6.54
N VAL A 55 1.05 -7.24 5.61
CA VAL A 55 0.92 -5.79 5.80
C VAL A 55 -0.52 -5.39 6.17
N LEU A 56 -1.51 -5.97 5.50
CA LEU A 56 -2.92 -5.72 5.79
C LEU A 56 -3.31 -6.22 7.20
N MET A 57 -2.82 -7.40 7.61
CA MET A 57 -3.03 -7.93 8.96
C MET A 57 -2.31 -7.09 10.03
N ASP A 58 -1.10 -6.63 9.76
CA ASP A 58 -0.31 -5.79 10.67
C ASP A 58 -1.05 -4.47 10.98
N ALA A 59 -1.59 -3.82 9.94
CA ALA A 59 -2.43 -2.64 10.11
C ALA A 59 -3.77 -2.95 10.79
N ALA A 60 -4.39 -4.11 10.51
CA ALA A 60 -5.61 -4.54 11.19
C ALA A 60 -5.37 -4.78 12.69
N ALA A 61 -4.18 -5.27 13.06
CA ALA A 61 -3.74 -5.49 14.43
C ALA A 61 -3.29 -4.21 15.16
N GLY A 62 -3.26 -3.05 14.46
CA GLY A 62 -2.93 -1.75 15.06
C GLY A 62 -1.44 -1.43 15.10
N LEU A 63 -0.59 -2.12 14.34
CA LEU A 63 0.82 -1.74 14.19
C LEU A 63 1.02 -0.41 13.45
N ALA A 64 0.04 -0.02 12.64
CA ALA A 64 -0.07 1.29 12.03
C ALA A 64 -1.54 1.67 11.83
N ASP A 65 -1.82 2.97 11.73
CA ASP A 65 -3.17 3.47 11.46
C ASP A 65 -3.63 3.20 10.02
N LEU A 66 -2.68 3.09 9.10
CA LEU A 66 -2.91 2.98 7.66
C LEU A 66 -1.90 2.05 6.97
N VAL A 67 -2.30 1.52 5.82
CA VAL A 67 -1.42 1.02 4.76
C VAL A 67 -1.50 2.01 3.60
N LEU A 68 -0.35 2.59 3.24
CA LEU A 68 -0.25 3.52 2.11
C LEU A 68 0.27 2.78 0.88
N ILE A 69 -0.51 2.82 -0.18
CA ILE A 69 -0.20 2.23 -1.49
C ILE A 69 -0.23 3.30 -2.57
N ARG A 70 0.42 3.01 -3.70
CA ARG A 70 0.32 3.89 -4.88
C ARG A 70 -1.07 3.88 -5.49
N ASP A 71 -1.60 2.68 -5.71
CA ASP A 71 -2.89 2.41 -6.32
C ASP A 71 -3.34 0.99 -5.92
N VAL A 72 -4.64 0.71 -6.04
CA VAL A 72 -5.23 -0.57 -5.57
C VAL A 72 -4.65 -1.80 -6.28
N SER A 73 -4.14 -1.65 -7.52
CA SER A 73 -3.52 -2.77 -8.25
C SER A 73 -2.22 -3.27 -7.63
N ARG A 74 -1.64 -2.52 -6.69
CA ARG A 74 -0.48 -2.98 -5.92
C ARG A 74 -0.85 -4.12 -4.97
N LEU A 75 -2.10 -4.16 -4.49
CA LEU A 75 -2.60 -5.21 -3.59
C LEU A 75 -2.88 -6.51 -4.37
N SER A 76 -3.62 -6.40 -5.47
CA SER A 76 -4.01 -7.51 -6.35
C SER A 76 -4.44 -6.94 -7.70
N GLU A 77 -4.13 -7.65 -8.79
CA GLU A 77 -4.69 -7.44 -10.12
C GLU A 77 -5.86 -8.41 -10.40
N ASP A 78 -6.08 -9.43 -9.55
CA ASP A 78 -7.28 -10.27 -9.56
C ASP A 78 -8.48 -9.48 -9.00
N PRO A 79 -9.55 -9.23 -9.77
CA PRO A 79 -10.65 -8.34 -9.36
C PRO A 79 -11.44 -8.84 -8.15
N ALA A 80 -11.72 -10.14 -8.08
CA ALA A 80 -12.51 -10.72 -6.99
C ALA A 80 -11.75 -10.64 -5.67
N GLN A 81 -10.46 -10.95 -5.69
CA GLN A 81 -9.60 -10.78 -4.53
C GLN A 81 -9.41 -9.30 -4.17
N LEU A 82 -9.32 -8.41 -5.16
CA LEU A 82 -9.17 -6.99 -4.90
C LEU A 82 -10.41 -6.40 -4.21
N GLU A 83 -11.60 -6.75 -4.69
CA GLU A 83 -12.87 -6.35 -4.08
C GLU A 83 -12.97 -6.84 -2.63
N GLN A 84 -12.60 -8.11 -2.38
CA GLN A 84 -12.54 -8.66 -1.03
C GLN A 84 -11.60 -7.87 -0.12
N ILE A 85 -10.36 -7.63 -0.57
CA ILE A 85 -9.35 -6.89 0.22
C ILE A 85 -9.82 -5.47 0.53
N ILE A 86 -10.39 -4.78 -0.46
CA ILE A 86 -10.93 -3.43 -0.26
C ILE A 86 -12.09 -3.48 0.72
N GLY A 87 -13.02 -4.42 0.58
CA GLY A 87 -14.16 -4.56 1.50
C GLY A 87 -13.72 -4.77 2.95
N GLU A 88 -12.72 -5.61 3.19
CA GLU A 88 -12.20 -5.94 4.53
C GLU A 88 -11.37 -4.80 5.13
N HIS A 89 -10.59 -4.08 4.32
CA HIS A 89 -9.56 -3.16 4.81
C HIS A 89 -9.76 -1.68 4.44
N ARG A 90 -10.89 -1.30 3.81
CA ARG A 90 -11.14 0.06 3.29
C ARG A 90 -10.78 1.18 4.25
N SER A 91 -11.13 1.05 5.53
CA SER A 91 -10.91 2.10 6.55
C SER A 91 -9.44 2.33 6.90
N ARG A 92 -8.56 1.41 6.50
CA ARG A 92 -7.12 1.42 6.76
C ARG A 92 -6.28 1.60 5.51
N LEU A 93 -6.89 1.70 4.33
CA LEU A 93 -6.17 1.91 3.08
C LEU A 93 -6.10 3.42 2.77
N ALA A 94 -4.90 3.89 2.46
CA ALA A 94 -4.66 5.20 1.86
C ALA A 94 -3.99 5.00 0.50
N ILE A 95 -4.38 5.82 -0.48
CA ILE A 95 -3.90 5.73 -1.86
C ILE A 95 -3.23 7.06 -2.20
N SER A 96 -1.94 7.03 -2.53
CA SER A 96 -1.16 8.26 -2.82
C SER A 96 -1.46 8.85 -4.20
N ARG A 97 -1.78 8.01 -5.19
CA ARG A 97 -2.33 8.44 -6.47
C ARG A 97 -3.85 8.47 -6.32
N GLU A 98 -4.40 9.58 -5.83
CA GLU A 98 -5.81 9.88 -6.11
C GLU A 98 -5.97 9.86 -7.63
N ASP A 99 -6.91 9.07 -8.13
CA ASP A 99 -7.28 9.03 -9.54
C ASP A 99 -7.60 10.45 -9.99
N ARG A 100 -6.61 11.16 -10.54
CA ARG A 100 -6.83 12.31 -11.41
C ARG A 100 -7.43 11.75 -12.68
N HIS A 101 -8.73 11.46 -12.64
CA HIS A 101 -9.55 11.41 -13.83
C HIS A 101 -9.49 12.80 -14.47
N HIS A 102 -8.67 12.92 -15.50
CA HIS A 102 -8.74 13.96 -16.51
C HIS A 102 -9.44 13.39 -17.74
#